data_AF-A0A6V8E969-F1
#
_entry.id   AF-A0A6V8E969-F1
#
_cell.length_a   1.000
_cell.length_b   1.000
_cell.length_c   1.000
_cell.angle_alpha   90.00
_cell.angle_beta   90.00
_cell.angle_gamma   90.00
#
_symmetry.space_group_name_H-M   'P 1'
#
loop_
_entity.id
_entity.type
_entity.pdbx_description
1 polymer ?
#
loop_
_entity_poly.entity_id
_entity_poly.type
_entity_poly.pdbx_seq_one_letter_code
_entity_poly.pdbx_strand_id
1 'polypeptide(L)'
;AEKLVTGTDYESAWQQLHDEVSVMAEFDRIKNMNKKQGVPLGKNAIHPLTGEKIPIWSGNFVIASYGTGAVMAVPAHDERDFDFAQKFSIPIRRALVMTEHGDSSAELTKAETEYGWMVNSGSDKFDGLYGEVAISTVIDELVALGKGERKLNWKIRPWLISRQRYWGTPIPIIHCDECGAVPVPEQDLPVELPRDVVFGQGNPLETSHEFIHVKCPKCGKDARRETDT
;
A
#
# COMPACT_ATOMS: atom_id res chain seq x y z
N ALA A 1 -3.38 12.79 -3.53
CA ALA A 1 -4.84 12.96 -3.71
C ALA A 1 -5.23 14.42 -3.57
N GLU A 2 -4.89 15.08 -2.45
CA GLU A 2 -5.12 16.52 -2.19
C GLU A 2 -4.87 17.41 -3.43
N LYS A 3 -3.63 17.43 -3.94
CA LYS A 3 -3.26 18.23 -5.13
C LYS A 3 -4.14 18.01 -6.37
N LEU A 4 -4.75 16.83 -6.52
CA LEU A 4 -5.62 16.53 -7.67
C LEU A 4 -7.02 17.12 -7.48
N VAL A 5 -7.53 17.10 -6.25
CA VAL A 5 -8.91 17.51 -5.95
C VAL A 5 -9.02 19.00 -5.62
N THR A 6 -7.93 19.66 -5.23
CA THR A 6 -7.90 21.10 -4.96
C THR A 6 -8.46 21.89 -6.14
N GLY A 7 -9.42 22.78 -5.87
CA GLY A 7 -10.11 23.61 -6.85
C GLY A 7 -11.15 22.87 -7.69
N THR A 8 -11.58 21.67 -7.28
CA THR A 8 -12.69 20.93 -7.90
C THR A 8 -13.92 20.93 -6.98
N ASP A 9 -15.09 20.65 -7.55
CA ASP A 9 -16.36 20.54 -6.79
C ASP A 9 -16.35 19.42 -5.72
N TYR A 10 -15.34 18.56 -5.76
CA TYR A 10 -15.22 17.40 -4.87
C TYR A 10 -14.27 17.62 -3.68
N GLU A 11 -13.64 18.79 -3.58
CA GLU A 11 -12.63 19.08 -2.54
C GLU A 11 -13.19 18.92 -1.13
N SER A 12 -14.37 19.47 -0.86
CA SER A 12 -15.01 19.35 0.46
C SER A 12 -15.36 17.90 0.81
N ALA A 13 -15.85 17.12 -0.15
CA ALA A 13 -16.20 15.72 0.07
C ALA A 13 -14.94 14.86 0.28
N TRP A 14 -13.87 15.15 -0.45
CA TRP A 14 -12.58 14.49 -0.27
C TRP A 14 -11.98 14.81 1.09
N GLN A 15 -12.02 16.07 1.54
CA GLN A 15 -11.50 16.48 2.84
C GLN A 15 -12.23 15.74 3.97
N GLN A 16 -13.56 15.65 3.91
CA GLN A 16 -14.34 14.90 4.88
C GLN A 16 -13.94 13.42 4.93
N LEU A 17 -13.81 12.78 3.77
CA LEU A 17 -13.37 11.38 3.69
C LEU A 17 -11.94 11.22 4.21
N HIS A 18 -11.04 12.14 3.88
CA HIS A 18 -9.66 12.14 4.34
C HIS A 18 -9.59 12.22 5.87
N ASP A 19 -10.31 13.15 6.49
CA ASP A 19 -10.28 13.37 7.93
C ASP A 19 -10.93 12.23 8.71
N GLU A 20 -11.99 11.63 8.16
CA GLU A 20 -12.58 10.41 8.70
C GLU A 20 -11.58 9.24 8.65
N VAL A 21 -10.92 9.05 7.51
CA VAL A 21 -10.04 7.90 7.31
C VAL A 21 -8.69 8.09 8.01
N SER A 22 -8.14 9.30 8.08
CA SER A 22 -6.79 9.59 8.63
C SER A 22 -6.64 9.20 10.10
N VAL A 23 -7.71 9.32 10.87
CA VAL A 23 -7.74 8.99 12.31
C VAL A 23 -8.09 7.53 12.59
N MET A 24 -8.47 6.75 11.58
CA MET A 24 -8.71 5.31 11.73
C MET A 24 -7.39 4.55 11.77
N ALA A 25 -7.23 3.71 12.80
CA ALA A 25 -6.14 2.74 12.85
C ALA A 25 -6.19 1.81 11.62
N GLU A 26 -5.04 1.41 11.11
CA GLU A 26 -4.94 0.56 9.92
C GLU A 26 -5.73 -0.76 10.08
N PHE A 27 -5.73 -1.34 11.28
CA PHE A 27 -6.51 -2.53 11.61
C PHE A 27 -8.04 -2.30 11.50
N ASP A 28 -8.53 -1.15 11.95
CA ASP A 28 -9.94 -0.80 11.86
C ASP A 28 -10.35 -0.43 10.43
N ARG A 29 -9.43 0.11 9.63
CA ARG A 29 -9.63 0.30 8.18
C ARG A 29 -9.89 -1.04 7.49
N ILE A 30 -9.13 -2.09 7.81
CA ILE A 30 -9.32 -3.44 7.25
C ILE A 30 -10.72 -3.97 7.57
N LYS A 31 -11.19 -3.80 8.82
CA LYS A 31 -12.55 -4.20 9.22
C LYS A 31 -13.65 -3.37 8.53
N ASN A 32 -13.40 -2.08 8.29
CA ASN A 32 -14.33 -1.17 7.63
C ASN A 32 -14.28 -1.22 6.09
N MET A 33 -13.42 -2.04 5.48
CA MET A 33 -13.35 -2.23 4.01
C MET A 33 -14.68 -2.69 3.38
N ASN A 34 -15.61 -3.23 4.19
CA ASN A 34 -16.95 -3.62 3.76
C ASN A 34 -17.85 -2.41 3.46
N LYS A 35 -17.61 -1.26 4.10
CA LYS A 35 -18.30 0.00 3.81
C LYS A 35 -17.48 0.80 2.80
N LYS A 36 -17.59 0.44 1.52
CA LYS A 36 -16.91 1.15 0.43
C LYS A 36 -17.31 2.62 0.43
N GLN A 37 -16.37 3.52 0.69
CA GLN A 37 -16.55 4.96 0.54
C GLN A 37 -15.57 5.44 -0.54
N GLY A 38 -16.00 6.40 -1.34
CA GLY A 38 -15.11 7.03 -2.30
C GLY A 38 -15.69 8.32 -2.85
N VAL A 39 -14.78 9.15 -3.35
CA VAL A 39 -15.05 10.49 -3.88
C VAL A 39 -14.25 10.66 -5.17
N PRO A 40 -14.85 11.14 -6.26
CA PRO A 40 -14.11 11.46 -7.48
C PRO A 40 -13.20 12.67 -7.23
N LEU A 41 -12.06 12.73 -7.89
CA LEU A 41 -11.10 13.84 -7.71
C LEU A 41 -11.23 14.94 -8.76
N GLY A 42 -12.22 14.86 -9.64
CA GLY A 42 -12.44 15.85 -10.72
C GLY A 42 -11.34 15.89 -11.79
N LYS A 43 -10.42 14.92 -11.77
CA LYS A 43 -9.33 14.75 -12.75
C LYS A 43 -9.41 13.39 -13.40
N ASN A 44 -8.77 13.28 -14.57
CA ASN A 44 -8.69 12.04 -15.33
C ASN A 44 -7.23 11.65 -15.55
N ALA A 45 -6.96 10.35 -15.50
CA ALA A 45 -5.74 9.75 -16.03
C ALA A 45 -5.94 9.41 -17.52
N ILE A 46 -4.86 9.26 -18.27
CA ILE A 46 -4.89 8.78 -19.66
C ILE A 46 -4.49 7.30 -19.64
N HIS A 47 -5.34 6.43 -20.18
CA HIS A 47 -5.02 5.02 -20.29
C HIS A 47 -3.81 4.84 -21.25
N PRO A 48 -2.74 4.15 -20.84
CA PRO A 48 -1.49 4.13 -21.59
C PRO A 48 -1.60 3.45 -22.97
N LEU A 49 -2.50 2.48 -23.12
CA LEU A 49 -2.75 1.76 -24.38
C LEU A 49 -3.86 2.39 -25.22
N THR A 50 -5.08 2.54 -24.69
CA THR A 50 -6.24 3.08 -25.43
C THR A 50 -6.26 4.60 -25.59
N GLY A 51 -5.53 5.35 -24.75
CA GLY A 51 -5.55 6.83 -24.74
C GLY A 51 -6.83 7.44 -24.14
N GLU A 52 -7.76 6.63 -23.67
CA GLU A 52 -9.01 7.10 -23.07
C GLU A 52 -8.79 7.82 -21.73
N LYS A 53 -9.68 8.75 -21.41
CA LYS A 53 -9.71 9.42 -20.11
C LYS A 53 -10.42 8.54 -19.08
N ILE A 54 -9.73 8.25 -17.98
CA ILE A 54 -10.26 7.45 -16.87
C ILE A 54 -10.39 8.35 -15.64
N PRO A 55 -11.58 8.43 -15.02
CA PRO A 55 -11.78 9.26 -13.84
C PRO A 55 -10.93 8.75 -12.66
N ILE A 56 -10.31 9.67 -11.93
CA ILE A 56 -9.52 9.34 -10.74
C ILE A 56 -10.43 9.46 -9.51
N TRP A 57 -10.41 8.44 -8.67
CA TRP A 57 -11.17 8.37 -7.42
C TRP A 57 -10.25 8.19 -6.22
N SER A 58 -10.65 8.74 -5.08
CA SER A 58 -10.11 8.36 -3.77
C SER A 58 -11.09 7.40 -3.11
N GLY A 59 -10.60 6.24 -2.67
CA GLY A 59 -11.40 5.23 -1.98
C GLY A 59 -10.76 4.82 -0.65
N ASN A 60 -11.58 4.53 0.36
CA ASN A 60 -11.11 4.17 1.71
C ASN A 60 -10.41 2.80 1.80
N PHE A 61 -10.51 1.98 0.75
CA PHE A 61 -9.93 0.64 0.67
C PHE A 61 -8.55 0.60 -0.01
N VAL A 62 -8.05 1.75 -0.50
CA VAL A 62 -6.70 1.89 -1.08
C VAL A 62 -5.75 2.40 0.01
N ILE A 63 -4.76 1.59 0.36
CA ILE A 63 -3.81 1.89 1.44
C ILE A 63 -2.59 2.60 0.85
N ALA A 64 -2.36 3.85 1.26
CA ALA A 64 -1.26 4.68 0.74
C ALA A 64 0.14 4.07 0.97
N SER A 65 0.35 3.34 2.07
CA SER A 65 1.60 2.68 2.41
C SER A 65 1.82 1.35 1.66
N TYR A 66 0.84 0.87 0.89
CA TYR A 66 0.93 -0.37 0.13
C TYR A 66 1.05 -0.14 -1.38
N GLY A 67 2.02 -0.80 -2.01
CA GLY A 67 2.31 -0.61 -3.43
C GLY A 67 2.78 0.81 -3.69
N THR A 68 2.10 1.52 -4.57
CA THR A 68 2.35 2.94 -4.89
C THR A 68 1.33 3.88 -4.24
N GLY A 69 0.42 3.36 -3.43
CA GLY A 69 -0.72 4.10 -2.89
C GLY A 69 -1.80 4.43 -3.93
N ALA A 70 -1.70 3.88 -5.14
CA ALA A 70 -2.70 3.96 -6.19
C ALA A 70 -2.85 2.58 -6.88
N VAL A 71 -4.07 2.25 -7.29
CA VAL A 71 -4.40 1.02 -8.00
C VAL A 71 -5.28 1.34 -9.20
N MET A 72 -5.12 0.60 -10.30
CA MET A 72 -6.13 0.61 -11.37
C MET A 72 -7.32 -0.23 -10.90
N ALA A 73 -8.54 0.26 -11.18
CA ALA A 73 -9.76 -0.50 -10.92
C ALA A 73 -10.19 -1.22 -12.19
N VAL A 74 -10.45 -2.53 -12.11
CA VAL A 74 -10.93 -3.36 -13.23
C VAL A 74 -12.22 -4.07 -12.80
N PRO A 75 -13.37 -3.37 -12.76
CA PRO A 75 -14.58 -3.88 -12.11
C PRO A 75 -15.09 -5.21 -12.66
N ALA A 76 -14.91 -5.50 -13.96
CA ALA A 76 -15.35 -6.77 -14.52
C ALA A 76 -14.57 -7.99 -13.97
N HIS A 77 -13.38 -7.78 -13.40
CA HIS A 77 -12.42 -8.84 -13.07
C HIS A 77 -11.80 -8.72 -11.66
N ASP A 78 -12.26 -7.79 -10.82
CA ASP A 78 -11.94 -7.71 -9.38
C ASP A 78 -13.24 -7.45 -8.61
N GLU A 79 -13.57 -8.32 -7.65
CA GLU A 79 -14.81 -8.25 -6.86
C GLU A 79 -14.95 -6.92 -6.09
N ARG A 80 -13.85 -6.39 -5.55
CA ARG A 80 -13.88 -5.14 -4.77
C ARG A 80 -14.15 -3.94 -5.65
N ASP A 81 -13.61 -3.97 -6.87
CA ASP A 81 -13.83 -2.94 -7.88
C ASP A 81 -15.24 -3.05 -8.46
N PHE A 82 -15.78 -4.26 -8.62
CA PHE A 82 -17.16 -4.52 -9.04
C PHE A 82 -18.15 -3.90 -8.06
N ASP A 83 -18.01 -4.20 -6.77
CA ASP A 83 -18.87 -3.64 -5.70
C ASP A 83 -18.80 -2.11 -5.66
N PHE A 84 -17.60 -1.55 -5.80
CA PHE A 84 -17.40 -0.12 -5.84
C PHE A 84 -18.06 0.50 -7.09
N ALA A 85 -17.86 -0.10 -8.26
CA ALA A 85 -18.42 0.39 -9.50
C ALA A 85 -19.95 0.31 -9.51
N GLN A 86 -20.54 -0.78 -9.00
CA GLN A 86 -21.99 -0.88 -8.83
C GLN A 86 -22.53 0.21 -7.90
N LYS A 87 -21.90 0.39 -6.73
CA LYS A 87 -22.32 1.39 -5.73
C LYS A 87 -22.28 2.82 -6.27
N PHE A 88 -21.25 3.15 -7.03
CA PHE A 88 -21.03 4.50 -7.56
C PHE A 88 -21.45 4.67 -9.03
N SER A 89 -22.15 3.66 -9.59
CA SER A 89 -22.61 3.63 -10.98
C SER A 89 -21.50 3.94 -12.00
N ILE A 90 -20.30 3.41 -11.75
CA ILE A 90 -19.15 3.52 -12.65
C ILE A 90 -19.31 2.47 -13.75
N PRO A 91 -19.08 2.81 -15.04
CA PRO A 91 -19.17 1.85 -16.13
C PRO A 91 -18.26 0.64 -15.95
N ILE A 92 -18.83 -0.55 -16.08
CA ILE A 92 -18.11 -1.82 -16.02
C ILE A 92 -17.85 -2.29 -17.44
N ARG A 93 -16.57 -2.47 -17.79
CA ARG A 93 -16.14 -2.95 -19.11
C ARG A 93 -15.50 -4.33 -18.97
N ARG A 94 -16.04 -5.30 -19.70
CA ARG A 94 -15.47 -6.65 -19.80
C ARG A 94 -14.23 -6.61 -20.69
N ALA A 95 -13.11 -7.11 -20.17
CA ALA A 95 -11.85 -7.28 -20.89
C ALA A 95 -11.48 -8.76 -21.10
N LEU A 96 -12.14 -9.68 -20.40
CA LEU A 96 -11.91 -11.12 -20.48
C LEU A 96 -13.24 -11.88 -20.60
N VAL A 97 -13.29 -12.91 -21.44
CA VAL A 97 -14.37 -13.92 -21.45
C VAL A 97 -13.85 -15.26 -20.94
N MET A 98 -14.68 -16.00 -20.20
CA MET A 98 -14.26 -17.22 -19.51
C MET A 98 -14.20 -18.47 -20.41
N THR A 99 -14.61 -18.34 -21.68
CA THR A 99 -14.52 -19.37 -22.72
C THR A 99 -13.94 -18.77 -23.99
N GLU A 100 -13.18 -19.56 -24.75
CA GLU A 100 -12.67 -19.12 -26.06
C GLU A 100 -13.84 -18.75 -26.97
N HIS A 101 -13.76 -17.60 -27.64
CA HIS A 101 -14.85 -17.02 -28.44
C HIS A 101 -16.16 -16.79 -27.67
N GLY A 102 -16.10 -16.63 -26.35
CA GLY A 102 -17.25 -16.28 -25.53
C GLY A 102 -17.87 -14.93 -25.91
N ASP A 103 -19.14 -14.74 -25.56
CA ASP A 103 -19.87 -13.50 -25.84
C ASP A 103 -19.33 -12.34 -24.98
N SER A 104 -18.64 -11.39 -25.63
CA SER A 104 -18.09 -10.22 -24.97
C SER A 104 -19.15 -9.22 -24.47
N SER A 105 -20.39 -9.32 -24.98
CA SER A 105 -21.52 -8.45 -24.67
C SER A 105 -22.46 -8.97 -23.60
N ALA A 106 -22.26 -10.21 -23.13
CA ALA A 106 -23.10 -10.83 -22.11
C ALA A 106 -23.17 -9.98 -20.83
N GLU A 107 -24.29 -10.02 -20.11
CA GLU A 107 -24.41 -9.26 -18.85
C GLU A 107 -23.40 -9.76 -17.79
N LEU A 108 -22.81 -8.83 -17.04
CA LEU A 108 -21.96 -9.13 -15.89
C LEU A 108 -22.78 -9.00 -14.60
N THR A 109 -23.13 -10.13 -13.99
CA THR A 109 -23.83 -10.18 -12.70
C THR A 109 -22.88 -10.17 -11.51
N LYS A 110 -21.61 -10.56 -11.72
CA LYS A 110 -20.51 -10.54 -10.75
C LYS A 110 -19.18 -10.37 -11.49
N ALA A 111 -18.12 -10.04 -10.75
CA ALA A 111 -16.76 -10.08 -11.29
C ALA A 111 -16.36 -11.50 -11.72
N GLU A 112 -15.70 -11.61 -12.86
CA GLU A 112 -15.12 -12.83 -13.39
C GLU A 112 -13.59 -12.78 -13.15
N THR A 113 -13.12 -13.45 -12.11
CA THR A 113 -11.76 -13.28 -11.53
C THR A 113 -10.74 -14.32 -11.99
N GLU A 114 -11.18 -15.33 -12.75
CA GLU A 114 -10.31 -16.37 -13.30
C GLU A 114 -9.59 -15.87 -14.57
N TYR A 115 -8.58 -16.62 -15.01
CA TYR A 115 -7.98 -16.36 -16.32
C TYR A 115 -9.02 -16.54 -17.44
N GLY A 116 -9.02 -15.60 -18.38
CA GLY A 116 -9.93 -15.59 -19.52
C GLY A 116 -9.24 -15.11 -20.79
N TRP A 117 -10.00 -15.16 -21.88
CA TRP A 117 -9.58 -14.74 -23.21
C TRP A 117 -9.83 -13.25 -23.38
N MET A 118 -8.81 -12.50 -23.80
CA MET A 118 -8.90 -11.06 -23.96
C MET A 118 -9.94 -10.67 -25.04
N VAL A 119 -10.79 -9.72 -24.69
CA VAL A 119 -11.79 -9.10 -25.58
C VAL A 119 -11.86 -7.60 -25.28
N ASN A 120 -12.34 -6.80 -26.24
CA ASN A 120 -12.55 -5.36 -26.04
C ASN A 120 -11.30 -4.62 -25.55
N SER A 121 -10.10 -5.10 -25.89
CA SER A 121 -8.84 -4.52 -25.41
C SER A 121 -8.46 -3.20 -26.11
N GLY A 122 -9.23 -2.81 -27.14
CA GLY A 122 -8.97 -1.63 -27.96
C GLY A 122 -7.87 -1.84 -29.01
N SER A 123 -7.36 -3.06 -29.17
CA SER A 123 -6.34 -3.41 -30.16
C SER A 123 -6.38 -4.89 -30.51
N ASP A 124 -6.46 -5.23 -31.80
CA ASP A 124 -6.43 -6.61 -32.31
C ASP A 124 -5.16 -7.37 -31.92
N LYS A 125 -4.11 -6.67 -31.48
CA LYS A 125 -2.89 -7.26 -30.93
C LYS A 125 -3.14 -8.13 -29.69
N PHE A 126 -4.16 -7.79 -28.89
CA PHE A 126 -4.38 -8.46 -27.61
C PHE A 126 -5.63 -9.35 -27.61
N ASP A 127 -6.66 -9.00 -28.36
CA ASP A 127 -7.90 -9.77 -28.40
C ASP A 127 -7.62 -11.22 -28.86
N GLY A 128 -8.19 -12.19 -28.14
CA GLY A 128 -7.96 -13.62 -28.34
C GLY A 128 -6.72 -14.19 -27.64
N LEU A 129 -5.90 -13.39 -26.94
CA LEU A 129 -4.84 -13.94 -26.08
C LEU A 129 -5.39 -14.45 -24.75
N TYR A 130 -4.75 -15.47 -24.18
CA TYR A 130 -5.14 -16.11 -22.92
C TYR A 130 -3.99 -16.20 -21.91
N GLY A 131 -4.31 -16.07 -20.62
CA GLY A 131 -3.42 -16.40 -19.51
C GLY A 131 -2.06 -15.69 -19.54
N GLU A 132 -0.97 -16.44 -19.36
CA GLU A 132 0.39 -15.88 -19.29
C GLU A 132 0.85 -15.20 -20.59
N VAL A 133 0.36 -15.66 -21.74
CA VAL A 133 0.69 -15.05 -23.04
C VAL A 133 0.07 -13.66 -23.14
N ALA A 134 -1.18 -13.50 -22.71
CA ALA A 134 -1.84 -12.19 -22.62
C ALA A 134 -1.08 -11.25 -21.68
N ILE A 135 -0.74 -11.73 -20.46
CA ILE A 135 -0.03 -10.93 -19.45
C ILE A 135 1.33 -10.46 -19.98
N SER A 136 2.13 -11.37 -20.50
CA SER A 136 3.47 -11.04 -21.01
C SER A 136 3.41 -10.07 -22.19
N THR A 137 2.47 -10.27 -23.12
CA THR A 137 2.29 -9.39 -24.29
C THR A 137 1.90 -7.96 -23.91
N VAL A 138 0.98 -7.79 -22.95
CA VAL A 138 0.59 -6.46 -22.45
C VAL A 138 1.75 -5.78 -21.72
N ILE A 139 2.49 -6.54 -20.90
CA ILE A 139 3.69 -6.03 -20.20
C ILE A 139 4.74 -5.55 -21.20
N ASP A 140 5.05 -6.37 -22.22
CA ASP A 140 6.08 -6.04 -23.21
C ASP A 140 5.71 -4.81 -24.03
N GLU A 141 4.43 -4.62 -24.35
CA GLU A 141 3.97 -3.40 -25.00
C GLU A 141 4.17 -2.17 -24.10
N LEU A 142 3.77 -2.25 -22.83
CA LEU A 142 3.93 -1.13 -21.89
C LEU A 142 5.40 -0.76 -21.70
N VAL A 143 6.29 -1.75 -21.65
CA VAL A 143 7.75 -1.54 -21.59
C VAL A 143 8.26 -0.89 -22.87
N ALA A 144 7.87 -1.40 -24.04
CA ALA A 144 8.29 -0.85 -25.33
C ALA A 144 7.85 0.62 -25.52
N LEU A 145 6.68 0.98 -24.98
CA LEU A 145 6.16 2.35 -24.98
C LEU A 145 6.78 3.26 -23.91
N GLY A 146 7.63 2.72 -23.02
CA GLY A 146 8.18 3.46 -21.88
C GLY A 146 7.11 3.88 -20.85
N LYS A 147 5.98 3.18 -20.82
CA LYS A 147 4.82 3.46 -19.93
C LYS A 147 4.69 2.44 -18.80
N GLY A 148 5.65 1.55 -18.63
CA GLY A 148 5.69 0.57 -17.55
C GLY A 148 7.03 -0.15 -17.47
N GLU A 149 7.22 -0.86 -16.35
CA GLU A 149 8.36 -1.75 -16.12
C GLU A 149 7.88 -3.08 -15.54
N ARG A 150 8.66 -4.15 -15.75
CA ARG A 150 8.41 -5.46 -15.14
C ARG A 150 8.74 -5.39 -13.65
N LYS A 151 7.80 -5.80 -12.79
CA LYS A 151 8.01 -5.84 -11.34
C LYS A 151 7.46 -7.13 -10.73
N LEU A 152 8.27 -7.78 -9.91
CA LEU A 152 7.85 -8.89 -9.06
C LEU A 152 7.45 -8.34 -7.69
N ASN A 153 6.25 -8.70 -7.22
CA ASN A 153 5.75 -8.28 -5.92
C ASN A 153 5.46 -9.49 -5.04
N TRP A 154 5.74 -9.37 -3.75
CA TRP A 154 5.50 -10.39 -2.75
C TRP A 154 4.45 -9.91 -1.75
N LYS A 155 3.57 -10.82 -1.30
CA LYS A 155 2.62 -10.51 -0.22
C LYS A 155 3.29 -10.42 1.16
N ILE A 156 4.48 -11.02 1.32
CA ILE A 156 5.23 -11.00 2.57
C ILE A 156 5.66 -9.57 2.91
N ARG A 157 5.57 -9.23 4.20
CA ARG A 157 5.98 -7.93 4.73
C ARG A 157 7.28 -8.05 5.52
N PRO A 158 8.06 -6.97 5.66
CA PRO A 158 9.16 -6.94 6.60
C PRO A 158 8.71 -7.39 7.99
N TRP A 159 9.55 -8.16 8.67
CA TRP A 159 9.25 -8.64 10.01
C TRP A 159 9.44 -7.50 11.01
N LEU A 160 8.35 -7.04 11.60
CA LEU A 160 8.37 -6.09 12.71
C LEU A 160 8.78 -6.83 13.99
N ILE A 161 10.06 -6.71 14.35
CA ILE A 161 10.67 -7.38 15.51
C ILE A 161 10.54 -6.56 16.80
N SER A 162 10.64 -5.23 16.72
CA SER A 162 10.68 -4.33 17.88
C SER A 162 9.39 -4.35 18.69
N ARG A 163 9.50 -4.36 20.01
CA ARG A 163 8.38 -4.30 20.94
C ARG A 163 8.64 -3.26 22.03
N GLN A 164 7.63 -2.42 22.31
CA GLN A 164 7.58 -1.51 23.46
C GLN A 164 7.23 -2.31 24.73
N ARG A 165 8.11 -3.24 25.10
CA ARG A 165 7.98 -4.14 26.25
C ARG A 165 9.34 -4.24 26.93
N TYR A 166 9.33 -4.39 28.24
CA TYR A 166 10.55 -4.55 29.01
C TYR A 166 11.15 -5.97 28.86
N TRP A 167 10.32 -7.01 28.93
CA TRP A 167 10.81 -8.39 29.00
C TRP A 167 11.11 -8.98 27.62
N GLY A 168 12.22 -8.52 27.03
CA GLY A 168 12.75 -8.97 25.75
C GLY A 168 14.27 -8.75 25.66
N THR A 169 14.84 -9.01 24.48
CA THR A 169 16.29 -8.79 24.27
C THR A 169 16.52 -7.35 23.83
N PRO A 170 17.29 -6.52 24.57
CA PRO A 170 17.57 -5.16 24.14
C PRO A 170 18.13 -5.11 22.72
N ILE A 171 17.55 -4.25 21.87
CA ILE A 171 18.01 -4.07 20.51
C ILE A 171 19.37 -3.35 20.54
N PRO A 172 20.44 -3.89 19.93
CA PRO A 172 21.81 -3.34 20.04
C PRO A 172 22.04 -2.14 19.11
N ILE A 173 21.20 -1.12 19.24
CA ILE A 173 21.27 0.15 18.51
C ILE A 173 21.42 1.31 19.51
N ILE A 174 22.22 2.30 19.13
CA ILE A 174 22.42 3.57 19.82
C ILE A 174 22.02 4.69 18.86
N HIS A 175 21.11 5.57 19.30
CA HIS A 175 20.69 6.76 18.58
C HIS A 175 21.55 7.96 18.97
N CYS A 176 22.28 8.51 18.00
CA CYS A 176 23.12 9.69 18.16
C CYS A 176 22.62 10.80 17.24
N ASP A 177 22.47 12.02 17.76
CA ASP A 177 21.92 13.16 17.00
C ASP A 177 22.79 13.56 15.79
N GLU A 178 24.09 13.24 15.81
CA GLU A 178 24.99 13.54 14.68
C GLU A 178 25.23 12.35 13.74
N CYS A 179 25.19 11.11 14.27
CA CYS A 179 25.54 9.92 13.49
C CYS A 179 24.32 9.09 13.04
N GLY A 180 23.13 9.38 13.58
CA GLY A 180 21.93 8.57 13.38
C GLY A 180 21.93 7.31 14.25
N ALA A 181 21.31 6.24 13.73
CA ALA A 181 21.31 4.92 14.36
C ALA A 181 22.66 4.21 14.13
N VAL A 182 23.35 3.90 15.22
CA VAL A 182 24.68 3.27 15.21
C VAL A 182 24.60 1.95 15.97
N PRO A 183 25.17 0.85 15.45
CA PRO A 183 25.18 -0.42 16.17
C PRO A 183 26.08 -0.34 17.41
N VAL A 184 25.70 -1.08 18.45
CA VAL A 184 26.60 -1.36 19.58
C VAL A 184 27.79 -2.18 19.07
N PRO A 185 29.04 -1.86 19.46
CA PRO A 185 30.21 -2.65 19.07
C PRO A 185 30.10 -4.11 19.53
N GLU A 186 30.60 -5.05 18.73
CA GLU A 186 30.48 -6.49 19.01
C GLU A 186 31.08 -6.88 20.36
N GLN A 187 32.21 -6.27 20.73
CA GLN A 187 32.87 -6.52 22.03
C GLN A 187 32.08 -6.01 23.24
N ASP A 188 31.11 -5.11 23.02
CA ASP A 188 30.26 -4.53 24.05
C ASP A 188 28.91 -5.29 24.17
N LEU A 189 28.77 -6.43 23.45
CA LEU A 189 27.65 -7.35 23.58
C LEU A 189 27.90 -8.37 24.71
N PRO A 190 26.85 -8.84 25.41
CA PRO A 190 25.44 -8.48 25.21
C PRO A 190 25.07 -7.11 25.79
N VAL A 191 24.07 -6.46 25.20
CA VAL A 191 23.38 -5.35 25.87
C VAL A 191 22.47 -5.94 26.94
N GLU A 192 22.89 -5.84 28.20
CA GLU A 192 22.12 -6.40 29.32
C GLU A 192 20.84 -5.60 29.59
N LEU A 193 19.75 -6.32 29.87
CA LEU A 193 18.48 -5.71 30.24
C LEU A 193 18.59 -5.11 31.66
N PRO A 194 18.33 -3.80 31.85
CA PRO A 194 18.50 -3.12 33.14
C PRO A 194 17.46 -3.60 34.14
N ARG A 195 17.80 -3.61 35.43
CA ARG A 195 16.90 -4.08 36.50
C ARG A 195 16.25 -2.93 37.29
N ASP A 196 16.76 -1.72 37.12
CA ASP A 196 16.37 -0.46 37.73
C ASP A 196 15.27 0.25 36.93
N VAL A 197 14.24 -0.48 36.50
CA VAL A 197 13.10 0.07 35.77
C VAL A 197 11.88 0.24 36.67
N VAL A 198 11.05 1.24 36.36
CA VAL A 198 9.75 1.47 37.01
C VAL A 198 8.64 1.09 36.05
N PHE A 199 7.80 0.15 36.46
CA PHE A 199 6.64 -0.25 35.67
C PHE A 199 5.50 0.76 35.82
N GLY A 200 4.91 1.15 34.69
CA GLY A 200 3.86 2.15 34.62
C GLY A 200 3.29 2.27 33.21
N GLN A 201 2.88 3.49 32.83
CA GLN A 201 2.55 3.77 31.43
C GLN A 201 3.82 4.08 30.63
N GLY A 202 3.87 3.65 29.38
CA GLY A 202 5.03 3.83 28.51
C GLY A 202 6.00 2.64 28.53
N ASN A 203 7.19 2.83 27.96
CA ASN A 203 8.22 1.81 27.90
C ASN A 203 9.08 1.85 29.18
N PRO A 204 9.10 0.81 30.03
CA PRO A 204 9.86 0.84 31.29
C PRO A 204 11.36 1.06 31.11
N LEU A 205 11.92 0.72 29.94
CA LEU A 205 13.34 0.96 29.67
C LEU A 205 13.69 2.45 29.63
N GLU A 206 12.71 3.33 29.37
CA GLU A 206 12.88 4.79 29.41
C GLU A 206 13.11 5.35 30.82
N THR A 207 12.87 4.56 31.88
CA THR A 207 13.06 5.02 33.26
C THR A 207 14.46 4.73 33.81
N SER A 208 15.24 3.85 33.16
CA SER A 208 16.60 3.53 33.60
C SER A 208 17.61 4.50 32.98
N HIS A 209 18.02 5.50 33.75
CA HIS A 209 18.95 6.52 33.29
C HIS A 209 20.33 5.92 32.94
N GLU A 210 20.81 4.93 33.70
CA GLU A 210 22.10 4.29 33.44
C GLU A 210 22.09 3.47 32.14
N PHE A 211 20.96 2.84 31.81
CA PHE A 211 20.83 2.09 30.57
C PHE A 211 20.78 3.00 29.34
N ILE A 212 19.92 4.03 29.38
CA ILE A 212 19.64 4.87 28.22
C ILE A 212 20.86 5.68 27.83
N HIS A 213 21.53 6.31 28.79
CA HIS A 213 22.56 7.29 28.51
C HIS A 213 23.91 6.63 28.25
N VAL A 214 24.38 6.72 27.00
CA VAL A 214 25.66 6.16 26.57
C VAL A 214 26.41 7.14 25.67
N LYS A 215 27.70 6.89 25.45
CA LYS A 215 28.47 7.61 24.42
C LYS A 215 28.31 6.92 23.08
N CYS A 216 28.19 7.72 22.01
CA CYS A 216 28.20 7.20 20.66
C CYS A 216 29.56 6.55 20.36
N PRO A 217 29.62 5.28 19.92
CA PRO A 217 30.88 4.61 19.64
C PRO A 217 31.61 5.18 18.42
N LYS A 218 30.91 5.96 17.57
CA LYS A 218 31.48 6.56 16.36
C LYS A 218 32.10 7.95 16.60
N CYS A 219 31.48 8.78 17.43
CA CYS A 219 31.91 10.18 17.61
C CYS A 219 32.16 10.58 19.08
N GLY A 220 31.88 9.71 20.05
CA GLY A 220 32.09 9.94 21.48
C GLY A 220 31.12 10.91 22.15
N LYS A 221 30.15 11.48 21.41
CA LYS A 221 29.13 12.39 21.96
C LYS A 221 28.04 11.65 22.73
N ASP A 222 27.26 12.39 23.52
CA ASP A 222 26.10 11.84 24.20
C ASP A 222 25.10 11.25 23.19
N ALA A 223 24.57 10.09 23.53
CA ALA A 223 23.66 9.32 22.73
C ALA A 223 22.70 8.53 23.65
N ARG A 224 21.68 7.93 23.06
CA ARG A 224 20.71 7.11 23.78
C ARG A 224 20.63 5.70 23.22
N ARG A 225 20.53 4.67 24.06
CA ARG A 225 20.22 3.31 23.59
C ARG A 225 18.80 3.23 23.00
N GLU A 226 18.60 2.27 22.10
CA GLU A 226 17.26 1.81 21.74
C GLU A 226 16.58 1.22 22.98
N THR A 227 15.30 1.55 23.14
CA THR A 227 14.49 1.13 24.28
C THR A 227 13.49 0.05 23.92
N ASP A 228 13.27 -0.23 22.64
CA ASP A 228 12.54 -1.42 22.23
C ASP A 228 13.37 -2.69 22.44
N THR A 229 12.67 -3.81 22.67
CA THR A 229 13.23 -5.17 22.78
C THR A 229 12.70 -6.11 21.70
#